data_AF-A0A3D5NUU3-F1
#
_entry.id   AF-A0A3D5NUU3-F1
#
_cell.length_a   1.000
_cell.length_b   1.000
_cell.length_c   1.000
_cell.angle_alpha   90.00
_cell.angle_beta   90.00
_cell.angle_gamma   90.00
#
_symmetry.space_group_name_H-M   'P 1'
#
loop_
_entity.id
_entity.type
_entity.pdbx_description
1 polymer ?
#
loop_
_entity_poly.entity_id
_entity_poly.type
_entity_poly.pdbx_seq_one_letter_code
_entity_poly.pdbx_strand_id
1 'polypeptide(L)'
;MGYREEWMMRSKLMTLFAGFNLVMTGASVGQNWTPIGPGAGSDLLTARFQPDNANIIYLAGDIEGIFKTIDGGQSWRMINKGLGDGNYTGGNYGVQEIVIDPNNYQTVYACSWQGMFRSTDGGEHWTFIFPDVYDDDTPPVSYMAVDPGNSDILYAGIGDSDANEAGAGEVWRSVNGGTDWVLLETGLPATAVIHGIKIDPTSPHTNRHIIVSTDQGVVRSLDNGQSWDAAITGLPHQNARRMESSSDNGNYVLLLGLYPEGDPAVPGSYAGGIFKSTDFGETWTDISGDLPHQPYEDPTDPPPFYEYWKFTVSPTNPNLIYTATNFGNWGDVWGIYKTTDGGTHWSYVYNDVSLGWMDDNFWPDHNYTVLRMAPSDPNQLIAGSVRLLRSTNGGQSWTAAYTTAVGGGWQGNGVELMIAQDIAFDPTDANRIYVGYDDFGFWRSDDGGSSFIRLDPHQGPYGDVGYEAALSIVVDPVNGDVYLGRNNGDTVEWQEDYPNGKVWKSTDHGVQWAEITTGLPEGRPQLVMDTSSPINARVLYCASYGNGVYKSTNSGASWSGVNNGLGTAAGLAFKIAMDPNNTQTLYVGMRTIWGGTGGIYKTTDGGANWIKLTTFPEQDILCLAVDP
;
A
#
# COMPACT_ATOMS: atom_id res chain seq x y z
N MET A 1 -2.41 16.95 -5.54
CA MET A 1 -3.83 17.41 -5.39
C MET A 1 -4.89 16.51 -6.07
N GLY A 2 -4.51 15.49 -6.88
CA GLY A 2 -5.47 14.59 -7.55
C GLY A 2 -5.80 13.28 -6.84
N TYR A 3 -5.00 12.88 -5.85
CA TYR A 3 -5.06 11.53 -5.24
C TYR A 3 -6.14 11.36 -4.15
N ARG A 4 -6.52 12.45 -3.45
CA ARG A 4 -7.33 12.38 -2.21
C ARG A 4 -8.83 12.55 -2.41
N GLU A 5 -9.25 13.48 -3.29
CA GLU A 5 -10.67 13.84 -3.38
C GLU A 5 -11.54 12.71 -3.99
N GLU A 6 -11.01 11.84 -4.86
CA GLU A 6 -11.82 10.81 -5.52
C GLU A 6 -12.09 9.57 -4.64
N TRP A 7 -11.13 9.15 -3.80
CA TRP A 7 -11.34 8.05 -2.86
C TRP A 7 -12.27 8.44 -1.71
N MET A 8 -12.19 9.69 -1.23
CA MET A 8 -12.97 10.15 -0.07
C MET A 8 -14.39 10.59 -0.44
N MET A 9 -14.62 11.17 -1.63
CA MET A 9 -15.96 11.62 -2.03
C MET A 9 -16.99 10.51 -2.29
N ARG A 10 -16.58 9.23 -2.41
CA ARG A 10 -17.49 8.13 -2.82
C ARG A 10 -17.84 7.12 -1.71
N SER A 11 -17.43 7.34 -0.46
CA SER A 11 -17.65 6.40 0.65
C SER A 11 -19.04 6.45 1.31
N LYS A 12 -20.07 7.04 0.67
CA LYS A 12 -21.46 6.80 1.08
C LYS A 12 -21.97 5.49 0.49
N LEU A 13 -21.55 4.38 1.08
CA LEU A 13 -22.14 3.07 0.87
C LEU A 13 -23.63 3.13 1.22
N MET A 14 -24.49 3.14 0.20
CA MET A 14 -25.91 2.88 0.35
C MET A 14 -26.20 1.48 -0.20
N THR A 15 -26.19 0.48 0.67
CA THR A 15 -26.71 -0.85 0.32
C THR A 15 -28.24 -0.76 0.27
N LEU A 16 -28.80 -0.64 -0.95
CA LEU A 16 -30.24 -0.62 -1.13
C LEU A 16 -30.78 -2.06 -1.24
N PHE A 17 -31.29 -2.62 -0.15
CA PHE A 17 -32.09 -3.85 -0.19
C PHE A 17 -33.51 -3.54 -0.68
N ALA A 18 -33.82 -3.90 -1.93
CA ALA A 18 -35.18 -3.79 -2.45
C ALA A 18 -35.99 -5.06 -2.14
N GLY A 19 -36.65 -5.07 -0.97
CA GLY A 19 -37.93 -5.76 -0.74
C GLY A 19 -37.92 -7.29 -0.60
N PHE A 20 -37.62 -7.79 0.59
CA PHE A 20 -38.43 -8.69 1.43
C PHE A 20 -37.80 -8.66 2.83
N ASN A 21 -38.56 -8.96 3.90
CA ASN A 21 -38.00 -9.02 5.26
C ASN A 21 -36.82 -9.99 5.30
N LEU A 22 -35.60 -9.46 5.19
CA LEU A 22 -34.39 -10.18 5.54
C LEU A 22 -34.42 -10.25 7.08
N VAL A 23 -35.10 -11.26 7.60
CA VAL A 23 -34.68 -11.79 8.89
C VAL A 23 -33.28 -12.29 8.63
N MET A 24 -32.26 -11.52 9.04
CA MET A 24 -30.95 -12.11 9.28
C MET A 24 -31.14 -13.15 10.38
N THR A 25 -31.53 -14.36 9.99
CA THR A 25 -31.55 -15.52 10.88
C THR A 25 -30.09 -15.87 11.13
N GLY A 26 -29.53 -15.27 12.18
CA GLY A 26 -28.28 -15.68 12.79
C GLY A 26 -27.04 -15.37 11.97
N ALA A 27 -26.54 -14.14 12.05
CA ALA A 27 -25.09 -14.02 12.18
C ALA A 27 -24.73 -14.78 13.46
N SER A 28 -24.19 -15.99 13.31
CA SER A 28 -23.71 -16.75 14.45
C SER A 28 -22.60 -15.94 15.12
N VAL A 29 -22.89 -15.44 16.32
CA VAL A 29 -21.88 -14.99 17.27
C VAL A 29 -20.87 -16.12 17.42
N GLY A 30 -19.64 -15.95 16.92
CA GLY A 30 -18.56 -16.95 17.03
C GLY A 30 -17.93 -17.49 15.74
N GLN A 31 -18.11 -16.86 14.57
CA GLN A 31 -17.29 -17.18 13.39
C GLN A 31 -15.93 -16.50 13.49
N ASN A 32 -14.87 -17.28 13.40
CA ASN A 32 -13.50 -16.78 13.29
C ASN A 32 -13.13 -16.69 11.82
N TRP A 33 -12.96 -15.48 11.30
CA TRP A 33 -12.39 -15.27 9.97
C TRP A 33 -10.89 -15.59 10.02
N THR A 34 -10.40 -16.30 9.00
CA THR A 34 -8.97 -16.59 8.83
C THR A 34 -8.57 -16.07 7.46
N PRO A 35 -7.53 -15.21 7.38
CA PRO A 35 -7.01 -14.78 6.09
C PRO A 35 -6.41 -15.99 5.35
N ILE A 36 -6.64 -16.06 4.04
CA ILE A 36 -6.02 -17.03 3.14
C ILE A 36 -5.38 -16.27 1.99
N GLY A 37 -4.22 -16.73 1.56
CA GLY A 37 -3.50 -16.13 0.45
C GLY A 37 -2.02 -16.54 0.47
N PRO A 38 -1.24 -16.05 -0.50
CA PRO A 38 0.19 -16.28 -0.57
C PRO A 38 1.02 -15.29 0.25
N GLY A 39 0.42 -14.22 0.81
CA GLY A 39 1.05 -13.20 1.65
C GLY A 39 1.73 -12.05 0.89
N ALA A 40 1.89 -10.88 1.53
CA ALA A 40 2.34 -9.56 1.04
C ALA A 40 1.31 -8.76 0.23
N GLY A 41 1.76 -7.73 -0.51
CA GLY A 41 0.94 -7.03 -1.51
C GLY A 41 0.61 -5.55 -1.27
N SER A 42 1.23 -4.87 -0.30
CA SER A 42 0.97 -3.43 -0.03
C SER A 42 2.26 -2.62 -0.07
N ASP A 43 2.12 -1.34 -0.34
CA ASP A 43 3.20 -0.37 -0.16
C ASP A 43 3.39 -0.07 1.34
N LEU A 44 4.26 -0.85 1.96
CA LEU A 44 4.63 -0.67 3.35
C LEU A 44 5.27 0.72 3.56
N LEU A 45 4.80 1.44 4.57
CA LEU A 45 5.27 2.79 4.88
C LEU A 45 6.15 2.81 6.14
N THR A 46 5.86 1.94 7.12
CA THR A 46 6.54 1.96 8.41
C THR A 46 6.61 0.59 9.09
N ALA A 47 7.69 0.37 9.84
CA ALA A 47 7.81 -0.72 10.79
C ALA A 47 8.45 -0.22 12.09
N ARG A 48 8.13 -0.83 13.23
CA ARG A 48 8.80 -0.53 14.52
C ARG A 48 8.99 -1.78 15.34
N PHE A 49 10.25 -2.03 15.70
CA PHE A 49 10.59 -2.98 16.75
C PHE A 49 10.24 -2.41 18.12
N GLN A 50 9.74 -3.26 19.01
CA GLN A 50 9.71 -2.92 20.42
C GLN A 50 11.14 -2.72 20.93
N PRO A 51 11.44 -1.64 21.68
CA PRO A 51 12.83 -1.28 22.00
C PRO A 51 13.63 -2.33 22.79
N ASP A 52 12.97 -3.15 23.61
CA ASP A 52 13.60 -4.18 24.43
C ASP A 52 13.42 -5.62 23.90
N ASN A 53 12.72 -5.80 22.77
CA ASN A 53 12.39 -7.11 22.25
C ASN A 53 12.31 -7.12 20.72
N ALA A 54 13.36 -7.66 20.10
CA ALA A 54 13.46 -7.77 18.64
C ALA A 54 12.43 -8.72 18.00
N ASN A 55 11.72 -9.55 18.78
CA ASN A 55 10.67 -10.42 18.23
C ASN A 55 9.32 -9.69 18.08
N ILE A 56 9.14 -8.53 18.71
CA ILE A 56 7.90 -7.77 18.64
C ILE A 56 8.08 -6.64 17.63
N ILE A 57 7.33 -6.71 16.52
CA ILE A 57 7.39 -5.73 15.43
C ILE A 57 5.97 -5.31 15.09
N TYR A 58 5.77 -4.01 14.91
CA TYR A 58 4.58 -3.43 14.33
C TYR A 58 4.88 -3.03 12.88
N LEU A 59 3.95 -3.25 11.97
CA LEU A 59 4.07 -3.02 10.54
C LEU A 59 2.82 -2.33 10.02
N ALA A 60 2.96 -1.41 9.07
CA ALA A 60 1.84 -0.69 8.48
C ALA A 60 2.20 -0.12 7.10
N GLY A 61 1.16 0.17 6.31
CA GLY A 61 1.25 0.71 4.97
C GLY A 61 0.08 1.62 4.63
N ASP A 62 -0.33 1.61 3.38
CA ASP A 62 -1.22 2.55 2.72
C ASP A 62 -2.73 2.23 2.83
N ILE A 63 -3.11 0.95 2.99
CA ILE A 63 -4.54 0.53 2.96
C ILE A 63 -4.97 -0.45 4.05
N GLU A 64 -4.02 -0.99 4.82
CA GLU A 64 -4.21 -2.22 5.59
C GLU A 64 -4.29 -2.04 7.11
N GLY A 65 -4.05 -0.82 7.59
CA GLY A 65 -3.88 -0.53 9.01
C GLY A 65 -2.58 -1.11 9.54
N ILE A 66 -2.64 -1.85 10.65
CA ILE A 66 -1.49 -2.24 11.45
C ILE A 66 -1.47 -3.77 11.66
N PHE A 67 -0.29 -4.35 11.41
CA PHE A 67 0.05 -5.72 11.71
C PHE A 67 1.06 -5.78 12.85
N LYS A 68 1.01 -6.88 13.61
CA LYS A 68 1.96 -7.17 14.68
C LYS A 68 2.47 -8.60 14.60
N THR A 69 3.76 -8.76 14.82
CA THR A 69 4.40 -10.05 15.11
C THR A 69 4.91 -10.06 16.55
N ILE A 70 5.02 -11.26 17.13
CA ILE A 70 5.66 -11.51 18.42
C ILE A 70 6.76 -12.59 18.33
N ASP A 71 7.08 -13.04 17.12
CA ASP A 71 8.02 -14.12 16.82
C ASP A 71 9.11 -13.71 15.81
N GLY A 72 9.35 -12.40 15.67
CA GLY A 72 10.39 -11.85 14.80
C GLY A 72 10.03 -11.93 13.32
N GLY A 73 8.74 -11.80 13.00
CA GLY A 73 8.23 -11.81 11.63
C GLY A 73 8.14 -13.21 11.00
N GLN A 74 8.01 -14.26 11.81
CA GLN A 74 7.64 -15.59 11.30
C GLN A 74 6.14 -15.65 11.01
N SER A 75 5.33 -15.01 11.86
CA SER A 75 3.89 -14.84 11.67
C SER A 75 3.43 -13.45 12.09
N TRP A 76 2.34 -13.00 11.47
CA TRP A 76 1.77 -11.68 11.68
C TRP A 76 0.27 -11.79 11.95
N ARG A 77 -0.26 -10.85 12.73
CA ARG A 77 -1.70 -10.68 12.92
C ARG A 77 -2.08 -9.22 12.70
N MET A 78 -3.23 -9.00 12.09
CA MET A 78 -3.84 -7.67 12.04
C MET A 78 -4.31 -7.24 13.44
N ILE A 79 -4.15 -5.97 13.76
CA ILE A 79 -4.46 -5.41 15.08
C ILE A 79 -5.30 -4.12 15.00
N ASN A 80 -6.30 -4.09 14.12
CA ASN A 80 -7.02 -2.88 13.73
C ASN A 80 -8.27 -2.56 14.57
N LYS A 81 -8.50 -3.24 15.70
CA LYS A 81 -9.72 -3.00 16.49
C LYS A 81 -9.71 -1.58 17.07
N GLY A 82 -10.77 -0.80 16.80
CA GLY A 82 -10.82 0.62 17.16
C GLY A 82 -10.19 1.56 16.13
N LEU A 83 -9.43 1.04 15.17
CA LEU A 83 -8.93 1.80 14.02
C LEU A 83 -10.10 1.92 13.02
N GLY A 84 -10.83 3.04 13.08
CA GLY A 84 -11.98 3.32 12.21
C GLY A 84 -13.38 3.07 12.81
N ASP A 85 -13.52 2.82 14.12
CA ASP A 85 -14.82 2.58 14.80
C ASP A 85 -15.71 3.85 14.94
N GLY A 86 -15.67 4.79 13.99
CA GLY A 86 -16.39 6.07 14.00
C GLY A 86 -16.98 6.46 12.63
N ASN A 87 -17.39 7.73 12.45
CA ASN A 87 -17.95 8.24 11.18
C ASN A 87 -16.87 8.57 10.12
N TYR A 88 -15.70 7.96 10.23
CA TYR A 88 -14.51 8.32 9.49
C TYR A 88 -14.38 7.51 8.19
N THR A 89 -13.64 8.02 7.20
CA THR A 89 -13.47 7.37 5.89
C THR A 89 -12.43 6.23 5.94
N GLY A 90 -12.15 5.60 4.78
CA GLY A 90 -11.12 4.55 4.67
C GLY A 90 -9.69 5.02 4.99
N GLY A 91 -9.44 6.34 5.02
CA GLY A 91 -8.10 6.90 5.25
C GLY A 91 -7.47 6.59 6.62
N ASN A 92 -8.23 6.05 7.58
CA ASN A 92 -7.66 5.60 8.86
C ASN A 92 -6.68 4.43 8.73
N TYR A 93 -6.79 3.65 7.64
CA TYR A 93 -5.98 2.46 7.43
C TYR A 93 -4.64 2.76 6.74
N GLY A 94 -4.48 3.95 6.14
CA GLY A 94 -3.18 4.44 5.69
C GLY A 94 -2.40 4.99 6.88
N VAL A 95 -1.40 4.24 7.36
CA VAL A 95 -0.61 4.54 8.55
C VAL A 95 0.83 4.86 8.15
N GLN A 96 1.19 6.13 8.30
CA GLN A 96 2.48 6.69 7.88
C GLN A 96 3.60 6.40 8.88
N GLU A 97 3.26 6.37 10.16
CA GLU A 97 4.25 6.22 11.22
C GLU A 97 3.67 5.51 12.45
N ILE A 98 4.46 4.63 13.03
CA ILE A 98 4.18 4.01 14.34
C ILE A 98 5.22 4.51 15.33
N VAL A 99 4.79 4.85 16.54
CA VAL A 99 5.69 5.26 17.63
C VAL A 99 5.34 4.50 18.91
N ILE A 100 6.35 3.93 19.56
CA ILE A 100 6.21 3.21 20.82
C ILE A 100 6.71 4.14 21.93
N ASP A 101 5.91 4.32 22.98
CA ASP A 101 6.29 5.13 24.13
C ASP A 101 7.53 4.53 24.83
N PRO A 102 8.63 5.30 24.99
CA PRO A 102 9.87 4.81 25.57
C PRO A 102 9.76 4.43 27.06
N ASN A 103 8.72 4.89 27.76
CA ASN A 103 8.50 4.60 29.19
C ASN A 103 7.46 3.50 29.43
N ASN A 104 6.67 3.14 28.42
CA ASN A 104 5.70 2.06 28.48
C ASN A 104 5.42 1.47 27.11
N TYR A 105 6.04 0.32 26.78
CA TYR A 105 5.91 -0.29 25.46
C TYR A 105 4.52 -0.87 25.13
N GLN A 106 3.58 -0.86 26.09
CA GLN A 106 2.16 -1.13 25.80
C GLN A 106 1.44 0.10 25.24
N THR A 107 1.99 1.30 25.43
CA THR A 107 1.49 2.50 24.79
C THR A 107 2.10 2.65 23.41
N VAL A 108 1.27 2.55 22.38
CA VAL A 108 1.68 2.64 20.97
C VAL A 108 0.78 3.66 20.28
N TYR A 109 1.37 4.43 19.38
CA TYR A 109 0.69 5.46 18.62
C TYR A 109 0.83 5.16 17.12
N ALA A 110 -0.22 5.51 16.37
CA ALA A 110 -0.26 5.38 14.92
C ALA A 110 -0.67 6.72 14.31
N CYS A 111 0.19 7.28 13.47
CA CYS A 111 -0.08 8.44 12.65
C CYS A 111 -0.70 7.97 11.34
N SER A 112 -1.95 8.34 11.08
CA SER A 112 -2.70 7.94 9.90
C SER A 112 -3.02 9.11 8.99
N TRP A 113 -3.61 8.82 7.83
CA TRP A 113 -4.01 9.88 6.92
C TRP A 113 -5.13 10.80 7.44
N GLN A 114 -5.83 10.39 8.50
CA GLN A 114 -6.94 11.14 9.10
C GLN A 114 -6.65 11.66 10.51
N GLY A 115 -5.47 11.41 11.06
CA GLY A 115 -5.09 11.89 12.38
C GLY A 115 -4.22 10.89 13.13
N MET A 116 -4.45 10.77 14.43
CA MET A 116 -3.61 9.95 15.28
C MET A 116 -4.42 9.08 16.23
N PHE A 117 -4.00 7.83 16.35
CA PHE A 117 -4.57 6.83 17.24
C PHE A 117 -3.57 6.44 18.32
N ARG A 118 -4.09 6.05 19.48
CA ARG A 118 -3.33 5.52 20.61
C ARG A 118 -3.92 4.20 21.08
N SER A 119 -3.05 3.24 21.34
CA SER A 119 -3.32 2.04 22.11
C SER A 119 -2.55 2.10 23.43
N THR A 120 -3.11 1.51 24.50
CA THR A 120 -2.45 1.34 25.81
C THR A 120 -2.28 -0.13 26.20
N ASP A 121 -2.56 -1.05 25.28
CA ASP A 121 -2.54 -2.50 25.47
C ASP A 121 -1.71 -3.23 24.40
N GLY A 122 -0.72 -2.53 23.82
CA GLY A 122 0.19 -3.09 22.83
C GLY A 122 -0.47 -3.31 21.47
N GLY A 123 -1.46 -2.50 21.13
CA GLY A 123 -2.16 -2.49 19.85
C GLY A 123 -3.42 -3.36 19.82
N GLU A 124 -3.91 -3.93 20.92
CA GLU A 124 -5.15 -4.73 20.88
C GLU A 124 -6.40 -3.86 20.68
N HIS A 125 -6.37 -2.61 21.17
CA HIS A 125 -7.41 -1.61 20.94
C HIS A 125 -6.80 -0.23 20.67
N TRP A 126 -7.36 0.46 19.69
CA TRP A 126 -6.97 1.82 19.30
C TRP A 126 -8.07 2.82 19.63
N THR A 127 -7.66 4.03 20.03
CA THR A 127 -8.55 5.17 20.30
C THR A 127 -8.02 6.38 19.55
N PHE A 128 -8.89 7.07 18.82
CA PHE A 128 -8.55 8.35 18.17
C PHE A 128 -8.29 9.43 19.23
N ILE A 129 -7.18 10.16 19.09
CA ILE A 129 -6.71 11.15 20.09
C ILE A 129 -6.27 12.47 19.46
N PHE A 130 -6.57 12.73 18.19
CA PHE A 130 -6.20 13.97 17.51
C PHE A 130 -7.41 14.93 17.43
N PRO A 131 -7.21 16.25 17.36
CA PRO A 131 -8.33 17.19 17.29
C PRO A 131 -9.21 17.00 16.04
N ASP A 132 -10.53 17.11 16.21
CA ASP A 132 -11.56 17.00 15.16
C ASP A 132 -11.68 18.29 14.32
N VAL A 133 -10.52 18.87 13.96
CA VAL A 133 -10.44 20.08 13.12
C VAL A 133 -9.98 19.77 11.69
N TYR A 134 -9.79 18.49 11.39
CA TYR A 134 -9.30 17.99 10.10
C TYR A 134 -10.49 17.37 9.35
N ASP A 135 -10.87 17.96 8.22
CA ASP A 135 -11.73 17.31 7.23
C ASP A 135 -10.88 16.47 6.26
N ASP A 136 -11.55 15.83 5.29
CA ASP A 136 -10.88 15.00 4.28
C ASP A 136 -9.81 15.76 3.47
N ASP A 137 -9.84 17.10 3.44
CA ASP A 137 -8.88 17.93 2.69
C ASP A 137 -7.64 18.29 3.50
N THR A 138 -7.62 18.00 4.80
CA THR A 138 -6.54 18.46 5.68
C THR A 138 -5.37 17.47 5.65
N PRO A 139 -4.12 17.94 5.42
CA PRO A 139 -2.90 17.12 5.44
C PRO A 139 -2.80 16.11 6.57
N PRO A 140 -2.20 14.93 6.33
CA PRO A 140 -2.17 13.87 7.32
C PRO A 140 -1.18 14.12 8.45
N VAL A 141 -1.22 13.30 9.50
CA VAL A 141 -0.15 13.30 10.52
C VAL A 141 0.94 12.37 10.01
N SER A 142 2.13 12.90 9.70
CA SER A 142 3.26 12.12 9.14
C SER A 142 4.18 11.57 10.20
N TYR A 143 4.47 12.34 11.25
CA TYR A 143 5.48 12.00 12.26
C TYR A 143 5.04 12.43 13.64
N MET A 144 5.57 11.75 14.66
CA MET A 144 5.39 12.17 16.04
C MET A 144 6.62 11.85 16.90
N ALA A 145 6.71 12.50 18.05
CA ALA A 145 7.68 12.18 19.09
C ALA A 145 7.00 12.15 20.45
N VAL A 146 7.33 11.14 21.25
CA VAL A 146 7.01 11.06 22.68
C VAL A 146 8.22 11.56 23.46
N ASP A 147 8.00 12.44 24.43
CA ASP A 147 9.07 12.91 25.29
C ASP A 147 9.65 11.75 26.11
N PRO A 148 10.97 11.48 26.00
CA PRO A 148 11.60 10.33 26.64
C PRO A 148 11.58 10.40 28.16
N GLY A 149 11.40 11.58 28.74
CA GLY A 149 11.33 11.79 30.17
C GLY A 149 9.91 12.04 30.70
N ASN A 150 8.89 12.13 29.84
CA ASN A 150 7.50 12.30 30.24
C ASN A 150 6.52 11.87 29.14
N SER A 151 5.91 10.70 29.28
CA SER A 151 4.94 10.14 28.32
C SER A 151 3.70 11.00 28.03
N ASP A 152 3.38 11.99 28.87
CA ASP A 152 2.26 12.90 28.62
C ASP A 152 2.57 13.97 27.56
N ILE A 153 3.86 14.23 27.30
CA ILE A 153 4.29 15.24 26.35
C ILE A 153 4.50 14.59 24.99
N LEU A 154 3.69 15.03 24.02
CA LEU A 154 3.70 14.53 22.65
C LEU A 154 3.88 15.70 21.68
N TYR A 155 4.58 15.46 20.58
CA TYR A 155 4.63 16.36 19.43
C TYR A 155 4.20 15.60 18.19
N ALA A 156 3.33 16.18 17.37
CA ALA A 156 2.84 15.61 16.12
C ALA A 156 3.11 16.59 14.97
N GLY A 157 3.58 16.09 13.85
CA GLY A 157 3.91 16.86 12.65
C GLY A 157 2.93 16.55 11.52
N ILE A 158 2.57 17.58 10.77
CA ILE A 158 1.61 17.50 9.67
C ILE A 158 2.33 17.40 8.33
N GLY A 159 1.89 16.47 7.49
CA GLY A 159 2.44 16.24 6.17
C GLY A 159 2.17 14.82 5.67
N ASP A 160 2.50 14.59 4.40
CA ASP A 160 2.62 13.27 3.80
C ASP A 160 4.07 12.76 3.95
N SER A 161 4.28 11.57 4.51
CA SER A 161 5.62 11.06 4.79
C SER A 161 6.43 10.67 3.56
N ASP A 162 5.76 10.43 2.42
CA ASP A 162 6.36 9.88 1.21
C ASP A 162 6.30 10.83 0.01
N ALA A 163 5.41 11.82 0.03
CA ALA A 163 5.35 12.88 -0.98
C ALA A 163 5.92 14.23 -0.51
N ASN A 164 6.28 15.09 -1.48
CA ASN A 164 6.48 16.54 -1.25
C ASN A 164 5.15 17.32 -1.36
N GLU A 165 4.02 16.63 -1.24
CA GLU A 165 2.69 17.22 -1.37
C GLU A 165 2.00 17.25 -0.01
N ALA A 166 1.03 18.16 0.14
CA ALA A 166 0.15 18.23 1.31
C ALA A 166 0.88 18.47 2.64
N GLY A 167 1.78 19.45 2.71
CA GLY A 167 2.30 19.98 3.97
C GLY A 167 1.51 21.20 4.46
N ALA A 168 1.60 21.48 5.78
CA ALA A 168 0.96 22.64 6.40
C ALA A 168 1.95 23.55 7.14
N GLY A 169 3.17 23.08 7.42
CA GLY A 169 4.11 23.78 8.30
C GLY A 169 3.67 23.77 9.76
N GLU A 170 2.97 22.72 10.19
CA GLU A 170 2.35 22.64 11.50
C GLU A 170 2.98 21.55 12.38
N VAL A 171 3.34 21.93 13.60
CA VAL A 171 3.66 21.01 14.69
C VAL A 171 2.64 21.24 15.81
N TRP A 172 2.05 20.16 16.31
CA TRP A 172 1.10 20.18 17.41
C TRP A 172 1.72 19.58 18.65
N ARG A 173 1.40 20.12 19.83
CA ARG A 173 1.88 19.62 21.12
C ARG A 173 0.75 19.28 22.06
N SER A 174 0.85 18.12 22.69
CA SER A 174 0.07 17.74 23.86
C SER A 174 0.96 17.72 25.10
N VAL A 175 0.38 18.01 26.26
CA VAL A 175 1.00 17.85 27.59
C VAL A 175 0.21 16.91 28.51
N ASN A 176 -0.79 16.20 27.97
CA ASN A 176 -1.71 15.33 28.70
C ASN A 176 -2.02 14.03 27.94
N GLY A 177 -1.00 13.49 27.26
CA GLY A 177 -1.06 12.20 26.58
C GLY A 177 -1.96 12.17 25.35
N GLY A 178 -2.25 13.32 24.74
CA GLY A 178 -3.06 13.47 23.54
C GLY A 178 -4.53 13.76 23.82
N THR A 179 -4.88 14.21 25.02
CA THR A 179 -6.26 14.63 25.31
C THR A 179 -6.55 15.99 24.71
N ASP A 180 -5.59 16.93 24.80
CA ASP A 180 -5.68 18.27 24.23
C ASP A 180 -4.39 18.62 23.49
N TRP A 181 -4.52 19.45 22.45
CA TRP A 181 -3.40 19.83 21.58
C TRP A 181 -3.33 21.34 21.38
N VAL A 182 -2.11 21.85 21.22
CA VAL A 182 -1.80 23.25 20.92
C VAL A 182 -0.93 23.31 19.68
N LEU A 183 -1.30 24.14 18.70
CA LEU A 183 -0.54 24.40 17.49
C LEU A 183 0.70 25.27 17.78
N LEU A 184 1.84 24.88 17.21
CA LEU A 184 3.18 25.45 17.42
C LEU A 184 3.85 25.80 16.08
N GLU A 185 3.35 26.82 15.40
CA GLU A 185 3.73 27.17 14.01
C GLU A 185 4.71 28.34 13.85
N THR A 186 5.02 29.07 14.93
CA THR A 186 5.78 30.33 14.82
C THR A 186 7.23 30.08 14.41
N GLY A 187 7.57 30.41 13.16
CA GLY A 187 8.91 30.21 12.58
C GLY A 187 9.06 28.94 11.76
N LEU A 188 8.02 28.09 11.66
CA LEU A 188 8.00 26.99 10.70
C LEU A 188 7.78 27.51 9.27
N PRO A 189 8.42 26.90 8.24
CA PRO A 189 8.14 27.27 6.86
C PRO A 189 6.68 26.92 6.51
N ALA A 190 5.96 27.88 5.92
CA ALA A 190 4.58 27.68 5.54
C ALA A 190 4.48 26.54 4.50
N THR A 191 3.44 25.69 4.61
CA THR A 191 3.22 24.53 3.73
C THR A 191 4.28 23.43 3.77
N ALA A 192 5.26 23.51 4.68
CA ALA A 192 6.26 22.46 4.82
C ALA A 192 5.64 21.13 5.24
N VAL A 193 6.15 20.05 4.67
CA VAL A 193 5.86 18.67 5.03
C VAL A 193 6.81 18.26 6.15
N ILE A 194 6.27 17.84 7.29
CA ILE A 194 7.11 17.34 8.38
C ILE A 194 7.59 15.92 8.06
N HIS A 195 8.91 15.68 8.06
CA HIS A 195 9.53 14.37 7.79
C HIS A 195 10.31 13.79 8.98
N GLY A 196 10.31 14.48 10.12
CA GLY A 196 10.91 13.96 11.35
C GLY A 196 10.80 14.95 12.50
N ILE A 197 10.61 14.43 13.71
CA ILE A 197 10.61 15.20 14.96
C ILE A 197 11.50 14.46 15.95
N LYS A 198 12.50 15.14 16.52
CA LYS A 198 13.39 14.58 17.55
C LYS A 198 13.48 15.52 18.74
N ILE A 199 13.47 14.94 19.93
CA ILE A 199 13.55 15.66 21.21
C ILE A 199 14.91 15.35 21.82
N ASP A 200 15.66 16.37 22.23
CA ASP A 200 16.89 16.19 22.98
C ASP A 200 16.57 15.66 24.39
N PRO A 201 16.91 14.39 24.71
CA PRO A 201 16.63 13.82 26.02
C PRO A 201 17.42 14.50 27.15
N THR A 202 18.49 15.23 26.83
CA THR A 202 19.37 15.89 27.79
C THR A 202 18.94 17.31 28.15
N SER A 203 18.05 17.91 27.35
CA SER A 203 17.43 19.21 27.64
C SER A 203 16.51 19.14 28.87
N PRO A 204 16.20 20.23 29.59
CA PRO A 204 15.27 20.18 30.73
C PRO A 204 13.82 19.86 30.33
N HIS A 205 13.07 19.11 31.14
CA HIS A 205 11.66 18.74 30.84
C HIS A 205 10.71 19.95 30.73
N THR A 206 11.05 21.05 31.42
CA THR A 206 10.29 22.30 31.35
C THR A 206 10.68 23.15 30.15
N ASN A 207 11.76 22.80 29.45
CA ASN A 207 12.31 23.54 28.33
C ASN A 207 12.99 22.60 27.34
N ARG A 208 12.18 21.77 26.67
CA ARG A 208 12.67 20.80 25.70
C ARG A 208 13.24 21.50 24.48
N HIS A 209 14.40 21.00 24.07
CA HIS A 209 14.94 21.29 22.76
C HIS A 209 14.41 20.27 21.76
N ILE A 210 13.91 20.74 20.63
CA ILE A 210 13.25 19.93 19.61
C ILE A 210 13.85 20.31 18.27
N ILE A 211 14.03 19.35 17.39
CA ILE A 211 14.47 19.57 16.02
C ILE A 211 13.53 18.83 15.07
N VAL A 212 13.25 19.47 13.94
CA VAL A 212 12.26 19.03 12.96
C VAL A 212 12.91 19.09 11.57
N SER A 213 12.82 18.00 10.82
CA SER A 213 13.20 17.98 9.39
C SER A 213 11.96 18.14 8.51
N THR A 214 12.10 18.93 7.46
CA THR A 214 11.05 19.21 6.48
C THR A 214 11.62 19.29 5.06
N ASP A 215 10.76 19.15 4.06
CA ASP A 215 11.09 19.38 2.65
C ASP A 215 11.57 20.83 2.36
N GLN A 216 11.34 21.77 3.28
CA GLN A 216 11.75 23.17 3.18
C GLN A 216 12.81 23.57 4.23
N GLY A 217 13.50 22.60 4.83
CA GLY A 217 14.64 22.84 5.71
C GLY A 217 14.54 22.09 7.03
N VAL A 218 15.62 22.21 7.82
CA VAL A 218 15.64 21.77 9.21
C VAL A 218 15.43 22.98 10.09
N VAL A 219 14.52 22.88 11.05
CA VAL A 219 14.31 23.90 12.09
C VAL A 219 14.47 23.31 13.47
N ARG A 220 14.85 24.13 14.43
CA ARG A 220 14.98 23.75 15.84
C ARG A 220 14.31 24.75 16.75
N SER A 221 13.77 24.25 17.85
CA SER A 221 13.24 25.03 18.95
C SER A 221 14.02 24.75 20.22
N LEU A 222 14.29 25.80 21.00
CA LEU A 222 14.91 25.72 22.32
C LEU A 222 13.94 26.12 23.44
N ASP A 223 12.64 26.16 23.15
CA ASP A 223 11.59 26.71 24.02
C ASP A 223 10.30 25.87 24.06
N ASN A 224 10.40 24.53 23.94
CA ASN A 224 9.26 23.59 23.82
C ASN A 224 8.40 23.80 22.56
N GLY A 225 9.01 24.24 21.47
CA GLY A 225 8.34 24.47 20.17
C GLY A 225 7.59 25.79 20.09
N GLN A 226 7.75 26.73 21.03
CA GLN A 226 7.04 28.02 20.95
C GLN A 226 7.56 28.87 19.79
N SER A 227 8.85 28.76 19.49
CA SER A 227 9.47 29.35 18.32
C SER A 227 10.49 28.42 17.67
N TRP A 228 10.62 28.55 16.35
CA TRP A 228 11.50 27.72 15.52
C TRP A 228 12.50 28.57 14.74
N ASP A 229 13.77 28.19 14.80
CA ASP A 229 14.88 28.80 14.07
C ASP A 229 15.47 27.81 13.06
N ALA A 230 15.93 28.32 11.92
CA ALA A 230 16.60 27.49 10.91
C ALA A 230 17.88 26.84 11.46
N ALA A 231 18.08 25.57 11.12
CA ALA A 231 19.17 24.70 11.58
C ALA A 231 19.85 23.99 10.39
N ILE A 232 20.22 24.78 9.37
CA ILE A 232 20.62 24.29 8.03
C ILE A 232 22.12 24.45 7.70
N THR A 233 22.94 24.93 8.64
CA THR A 233 24.36 25.17 8.37
C THR A 233 25.09 23.87 8.02
N GLY A 234 25.77 23.85 6.87
CA GLY A 234 26.50 22.67 6.39
C GLY A 234 25.68 21.75 5.47
N LEU A 235 24.37 21.97 5.33
CA LEU A 235 23.55 21.28 4.34
C LEU A 235 23.70 21.93 2.95
N PRO A 236 23.78 21.14 1.86
CA PRO A 236 23.90 21.66 0.50
C PRO A 236 22.59 22.29 -0.04
N HIS A 237 21.44 21.86 0.47
CA HIS A 237 20.10 22.38 0.14
C HIS A 237 19.13 22.03 1.30
N GLN A 238 17.83 22.33 1.15
CA GLN A 238 16.88 22.33 2.27
C GLN A 238 15.98 21.09 2.35
N ASN A 239 15.95 20.22 1.35
CA ASN A 239 14.98 19.12 1.24
C ASN A 239 15.30 17.95 2.18
N ALA A 240 15.08 18.18 3.47
CA ALA A 240 15.39 17.30 4.57
C ALA A 240 14.26 16.28 4.77
N ARG A 241 14.61 15.01 4.82
CA ARG A 241 13.68 13.89 4.92
C ARG A 241 13.75 13.28 6.31
N ARG A 242 13.87 11.95 6.40
CA ARG A 242 13.91 11.23 7.68
C ARG A 242 15.08 11.70 8.54
N MET A 243 14.80 11.93 9.81
CA MET A 243 15.81 12.16 10.83
C MET A 243 15.80 11.02 11.83
N GLU A 244 16.99 10.53 12.20
CA GLU A 244 17.17 9.55 13.28
C GLU A 244 18.13 10.05 14.34
N SER A 245 18.04 9.46 15.52
CA SER A 245 18.88 9.81 16.67
C SER A 245 19.64 8.61 17.19
N SER A 246 20.86 8.86 17.66
CA SER A 246 21.73 7.89 18.31
C SER A 246 22.39 8.54 19.53
N SER A 247 23.13 7.74 20.29
CA SER A 247 23.95 8.20 21.39
C SER A 247 25.38 7.70 21.24
N ASP A 248 26.35 8.59 21.50
CA ASP A 248 27.77 8.26 21.53
C ASP A 248 28.34 8.67 22.89
N ASN A 249 28.55 7.68 23.76
CA ASN A 249 29.05 7.90 25.11
C ASN A 249 28.26 8.97 25.89
N GLY A 250 26.93 9.00 25.71
CA GLY A 250 26.02 9.95 26.34
C GLY A 250 25.82 11.25 25.57
N ASN A 251 26.56 11.50 24.49
CA ASN A 251 26.30 12.63 23.59
C ASN A 251 25.16 12.28 22.65
N TYR A 252 24.24 13.21 22.45
CA TYR A 252 23.14 13.07 21.53
C TYR A 252 23.62 13.35 20.10
N VAL A 253 23.37 12.40 19.19
CA VAL A 253 23.80 12.47 17.79
C VAL A 253 22.58 12.40 16.90
N LEU A 254 22.50 13.30 15.93
CA LEU A 254 21.46 13.33 14.92
C LEU A 254 22.02 12.89 13.57
N LEU A 255 21.22 12.10 12.86
CA LEU A 255 21.47 11.71 11.48
C LEU A 255 20.28 12.14 10.64
N LEU A 256 20.54 12.70 9.47
CA LEU A 256 19.53 13.26 8.59
C LEU A 256 19.73 12.74 7.16
N GLY A 257 18.65 12.28 6.54
CA GLY A 257 18.61 12.05 5.10
C GLY A 257 18.22 13.33 4.38
N LEU A 258 18.95 13.69 3.33
CA LEU A 258 18.60 14.75 2.38
C LEU A 258 18.18 14.11 1.05
N TYR A 259 17.09 14.59 0.49
CA TYR A 259 16.64 14.19 -0.84
C TYR A 259 17.66 14.63 -1.90
N PRO A 260 17.93 13.86 -2.96
CA PRO A 260 18.89 14.27 -3.97
C PRO A 260 18.34 15.43 -4.82
N GLU A 261 19.00 16.59 -4.82
CA GLU A 261 18.62 17.75 -5.61
C GLU A 261 19.79 18.25 -6.46
N GLY A 262 19.52 18.58 -7.72
CA GLY A 262 20.50 19.08 -8.67
C GLY A 262 19.84 19.51 -9.99
N ASP A 263 20.64 20.09 -10.88
CA ASP A 263 20.21 20.44 -12.22
C ASP A 263 20.55 19.28 -13.17
N PRO A 264 19.56 18.62 -13.80
CA PRO A 264 19.80 17.58 -14.80
C PRO A 264 20.74 18.01 -15.93
N ALA A 265 20.80 19.30 -16.25
CA ALA A 265 21.66 19.84 -17.30
C ALA A 265 23.12 20.10 -16.85
N VAL A 266 23.43 19.98 -15.54
CA VAL A 266 24.76 20.26 -14.98
C VAL A 266 25.32 19.00 -14.31
N PRO A 267 26.22 18.27 -15.00
CA PRO A 267 26.85 17.07 -14.44
C PRO A 267 27.53 17.36 -13.09
N GLY A 268 27.24 16.52 -12.10
CA GLY A 268 27.79 16.64 -10.74
C GLY A 268 27.19 17.76 -9.88
N SER A 269 26.09 18.39 -10.32
CA SER A 269 25.37 19.39 -9.51
C SER A 269 24.53 18.79 -8.39
N TYR A 270 24.22 17.49 -8.47
CA TYR A 270 23.39 16.81 -7.50
C TYR A 270 24.08 16.66 -6.15
N ALA A 271 23.36 17.02 -5.10
CA ALA A 271 23.76 16.87 -3.71
C ALA A 271 22.59 16.28 -2.91
N GLY A 272 22.90 15.51 -1.88
CA GLY A 272 21.93 14.77 -1.06
C GLY A 272 22.65 13.71 -0.23
N GLY A 273 21.93 12.74 0.29
CA GLY A 273 22.53 11.60 1.01
C GLY A 273 22.31 11.67 2.53
N ILE A 274 23.32 11.29 3.31
CA ILE A 274 23.20 11.16 4.77
C ILE A 274 24.15 12.13 5.47
N PHE A 275 23.62 12.89 6.42
CA PHE A 275 24.33 13.93 7.16
C PHE A 275 24.27 13.65 8.66
N LYS A 276 25.28 14.11 9.39
CA LYS A 276 25.42 13.94 10.83
C LYS A 276 25.61 15.28 11.54
N SER A 277 24.96 15.43 12.69
CA SER A 277 25.17 16.53 13.62
C SER A 277 25.43 16.00 15.04
N THR A 278 26.37 16.61 15.73
CA THR A 278 26.70 16.33 17.15
C THR A 278 26.47 17.54 18.06
N ASP A 279 25.85 18.59 17.53
CA ASP A 279 25.61 19.89 18.18
C ASP A 279 24.12 20.29 18.10
N PHE A 280 23.25 19.29 17.99
CA PHE A 280 21.79 19.46 17.91
C PHE A 280 21.35 20.36 16.73
N GLY A 281 21.93 20.10 15.57
CA GLY A 281 21.59 20.75 14.29
C GLY A 281 22.23 22.12 14.08
N GLU A 282 23.20 22.54 14.89
CA GLU A 282 23.95 23.78 14.58
C GLU A 282 24.78 23.64 13.33
N THR A 283 25.43 22.48 13.17
CA THR A 283 26.18 22.13 11.97
C THR A 283 25.92 20.70 11.55
N TRP A 284 25.93 20.49 10.23
CA TRP A 284 25.78 19.19 9.59
C TRP A 284 27.02 18.85 8.78
N THR A 285 27.46 17.59 8.88
CA THR A 285 28.57 17.03 8.11
C THR A 285 28.06 15.90 7.23
N ASP A 286 28.39 15.94 5.94
CA ASP A 286 28.10 14.85 5.00
C ASP A 286 28.87 13.58 5.39
N ILE A 287 28.16 12.46 5.50
CA ILE A 287 28.68 11.13 5.80
C ILE A 287 28.25 10.10 4.74
N SER A 288 27.89 10.57 3.55
CA SER A 288 27.49 9.70 2.43
C SER A 288 28.65 8.84 1.92
N GLY A 289 29.90 9.29 2.11
CA GLY A 289 31.10 8.48 1.90
C GLY A 289 31.21 7.95 0.46
N ASP A 290 31.33 6.62 0.34
CA ASP A 290 31.41 5.88 -0.91
C ASP A 290 30.09 5.18 -1.29
N LEU A 291 28.94 5.67 -0.77
CA LEU A 291 27.64 5.21 -1.26
C LEU A 291 27.58 5.31 -2.79
N PRO A 292 26.93 4.34 -3.47
CA PRO A 292 26.88 4.36 -4.92
C PRO A 292 26.11 5.58 -5.42
N HIS A 293 26.61 6.18 -6.50
CA HIS A 293 25.90 7.20 -7.26
C HIS A 293 25.48 6.57 -8.58
N GLN A 294 24.35 6.99 -9.17
CA GLN A 294 23.99 6.48 -10.48
C GLN A 294 24.98 7.03 -11.53
N PRO A 295 25.42 6.22 -12.49
CA PRO A 295 26.15 6.74 -13.63
C PRO A 295 25.26 7.70 -14.42
N TYR A 296 25.78 8.88 -14.75
CA TYR A 296 25.09 9.87 -15.58
C TYR A 296 25.02 9.35 -17.02
N GLU A 297 23.95 8.66 -17.38
CA GLU A 297 23.78 8.10 -18.73
C GLU A 297 22.84 8.94 -19.62
N ASP A 298 21.89 9.70 -19.05
CA ASP A 298 20.96 10.54 -19.82
C ASP A 298 20.60 11.87 -19.08
N PRO A 299 20.82 13.06 -19.70
CA PRO A 299 20.42 14.37 -19.17
C PRO A 299 18.91 14.63 -19.09
N THR A 300 18.07 13.71 -19.58
CA THR A 300 16.59 13.81 -19.57
C THR A 300 15.90 12.89 -18.56
N ASP A 301 16.67 12.08 -17.83
CA ASP A 301 16.21 11.11 -16.81
C ASP A 301 16.30 11.67 -15.37
N PRO A 302 15.71 11.01 -14.34
CA PRO A 302 15.69 11.48 -12.96
C PRO A 302 17.11 11.65 -12.35
N PRO A 303 17.23 12.25 -11.14
CA PRO A 303 18.51 12.48 -10.47
C PRO A 303 19.50 11.32 -10.61
N PRO A 304 20.79 11.56 -10.96
CA PRO A 304 21.84 10.54 -11.05
C PRO A 304 22.31 10.06 -9.66
N PHE A 305 21.42 10.03 -8.66
CA PHE A 305 21.75 9.71 -7.28
C PHE A 305 20.54 9.04 -6.62
N TYR A 306 20.77 7.86 -6.03
CA TYR A 306 19.71 7.15 -5.31
C TYR A 306 19.23 7.93 -4.10
N GLU A 307 17.95 7.77 -3.76
CA GLU A 307 17.44 8.31 -2.53
C GLU A 307 17.92 7.46 -1.33
N TYR A 308 18.68 8.05 -0.41
CA TYR A 308 19.22 7.39 0.79
C TYR A 308 18.55 7.80 2.10
N TRP A 309 17.40 8.45 2.03
CA TRP A 309 16.69 8.92 3.22
C TRP A 309 15.90 7.81 3.94
N LYS A 310 15.81 6.60 3.38
CA LYS A 310 15.30 5.41 4.07
C LYS A 310 16.44 4.67 4.78
N PHE A 311 16.76 5.12 6.00
CA PHE A 311 17.84 4.54 6.80
C PHE A 311 17.42 4.25 8.25
N THR A 312 18.28 3.51 8.96
CA THR A 312 18.18 3.23 10.39
C THR A 312 19.58 3.25 11.02
N VAL A 313 19.67 3.72 12.27
CA VAL A 313 20.94 3.84 13.02
C VAL A 313 20.84 3.09 14.34
N SER A 314 21.97 2.58 14.85
CA SER A 314 21.99 1.98 16.18
C SER A 314 21.75 3.06 17.24
N PRO A 315 20.82 2.85 18.21
CA PRO A 315 20.52 3.84 19.24
C PRO A 315 21.73 4.21 20.14
N THR A 316 22.73 3.33 20.20
CA THR A 316 23.91 3.48 21.08
C THR A 316 25.24 3.45 20.34
N ASN A 317 25.21 3.47 19.01
CA ASN A 317 26.41 3.48 18.19
C ASN A 317 26.13 4.21 16.87
N PRO A 318 26.45 5.51 16.74
CA PRO A 318 26.18 6.26 15.51
C PRO A 318 27.04 5.81 14.33
N ASN A 319 27.99 4.90 14.53
CA ASN A 319 28.81 4.37 13.45
C ASN A 319 28.17 3.17 12.73
N LEU A 320 27.15 2.55 13.33
CA LEU A 320 26.40 1.44 12.74
C LEU A 320 25.11 1.97 12.12
N ILE A 321 25.08 2.07 10.79
CA ILE A 321 23.96 2.59 10.01
C ILE A 321 23.65 1.62 8.87
N TYR A 322 22.37 1.43 8.59
CA TYR A 322 21.90 0.76 7.39
C TYR A 322 21.05 1.73 6.57
N THR A 323 21.22 1.72 5.25
CA THR A 323 20.39 2.49 4.31
C THR A 323 20.01 1.63 3.12
N ALA A 324 18.89 1.92 2.49
CA ALA A 324 18.48 1.30 1.23
C ALA A 324 18.53 2.34 0.12
N THR A 325 18.80 1.90 -1.10
CA THR A 325 18.52 2.69 -2.30
C THR A 325 17.02 2.71 -2.53
N ASN A 326 16.45 3.90 -2.73
CA ASN A 326 15.05 4.10 -3.07
C ASN A 326 14.97 4.93 -4.36
N PHE A 327 14.05 4.60 -5.28
CA PHE A 327 13.78 5.25 -6.56
C PHE A 327 15.03 5.63 -7.41
N GLY A 328 15.30 4.86 -8.48
CA GLY A 328 16.32 5.17 -9.48
C GLY A 328 16.08 4.42 -10.80
N ASN A 329 16.87 4.71 -11.84
CA ASN A 329 16.78 4.02 -13.13
C ASN A 329 16.99 2.49 -13.08
N TRP A 330 16.31 1.80 -14.00
CA TRP A 330 16.28 0.34 -14.15
C TRP A 330 17.66 -0.25 -14.45
N GLY A 331 18.03 -1.31 -13.71
CA GLY A 331 19.22 -2.12 -14.00
C GLY A 331 20.51 -1.72 -13.28
N ASP A 332 20.49 -0.68 -12.44
CA ASP A 332 21.61 -0.33 -11.56
C ASP A 332 21.42 -0.85 -10.12
N VAL A 333 22.49 -0.74 -9.31
CA VAL A 333 22.70 -1.38 -8.00
C VAL A 333 21.64 -1.03 -6.93
N TRP A 334 20.48 -1.69 -6.99
CA TRP A 334 19.46 -1.63 -5.94
C TRP A 334 19.80 -2.57 -4.78
N GLY A 335 19.56 -2.12 -3.55
CA GLY A 335 19.67 -2.96 -2.37
C GLY A 335 19.93 -2.20 -1.08
N ILE A 336 20.56 -2.89 -0.13
CA ILE A 336 20.78 -2.42 1.24
C ILE A 336 22.28 -2.31 1.50
N TYR A 337 22.69 -1.20 2.09
CA TYR A 337 24.06 -0.86 2.43
C TYR A 337 24.21 -0.69 3.93
N LYS A 338 25.40 -1.03 4.43
CA LYS A 338 25.78 -0.96 5.83
C LYS A 338 27.11 -0.25 6.01
N THR A 339 27.19 0.64 6.98
CA THR A 339 28.47 1.15 7.50
C THR A 339 28.64 0.75 8.97
N THR A 340 29.90 0.59 9.37
CA THR A 340 30.31 0.38 10.78
C THR A 340 31.32 1.42 11.23
N ASP A 341 31.67 2.38 10.37
CA ASP A 341 32.68 3.42 10.60
C ASP A 341 32.08 4.85 10.52
N GLY A 342 30.76 4.96 10.60
CA GLY A 342 30.06 6.25 10.61
C GLY A 342 29.95 6.90 9.24
N GLY A 343 29.89 6.09 8.18
CA GLY A 343 29.65 6.54 6.82
C GLY A 343 30.92 6.85 6.03
N THR A 344 32.10 6.44 6.51
CA THR A 344 33.33 6.58 5.70
C THR A 344 33.35 5.52 4.59
N HIS A 345 32.92 4.29 4.90
CA HIS A 345 32.73 3.22 3.93
C HIS A 345 31.39 2.50 4.11
N TRP A 346 30.78 2.13 2.99
CA TRP A 346 29.50 1.44 2.89
C TRP A 346 29.66 0.10 2.17
N SER A 347 29.27 -0.97 2.86
CA SER A 347 29.27 -2.33 2.33
C SER A 347 27.88 -2.68 1.81
N TYR A 348 27.80 -3.18 0.58
CA TYR A 348 26.58 -3.79 0.06
C TYR A 348 26.28 -5.10 0.81
N VAL A 349 25.09 -5.21 1.37
CA VAL A 349 24.66 -6.34 2.22
C VAL A 349 23.38 -7.02 1.69
N TYR A 350 23.00 -6.77 0.44
CA TYR A 350 21.82 -7.38 -0.20
C TYR A 350 22.23 -8.44 -1.23
N ASN A 351 23.00 -9.44 -0.82
CA ASN A 351 23.62 -10.44 -1.71
C ASN A 351 23.20 -11.89 -1.47
N ASP A 352 22.80 -12.26 -0.25
CA ASP A 352 22.27 -13.59 0.08
C ASP A 352 20.79 -13.47 0.46
N VAL A 353 19.92 -13.50 -0.55
CA VAL A 353 18.49 -13.20 -0.40
C VAL A 353 17.66 -14.41 -0.81
N SER A 354 16.93 -14.98 0.14
CA SER A 354 15.92 -16.00 -0.12
C SER A 354 14.56 -15.32 -0.27
N LEU A 355 14.17 -15.08 -1.52
CA LEU A 355 12.85 -14.54 -1.86
C LEU A 355 11.75 -15.59 -1.69
N GLY A 356 10.53 -15.09 -1.51
CA GLY A 356 9.30 -15.88 -1.52
C GLY A 356 8.78 -16.05 -2.95
N TRP A 357 7.46 -15.97 -3.11
CA TRP A 357 6.85 -16.00 -4.44
C TRP A 357 7.15 -14.75 -5.27
N MET A 358 7.41 -13.58 -4.67
CA MET A 358 7.93 -12.41 -5.39
C MET A 358 9.43 -12.54 -5.65
N ASP A 359 9.79 -13.50 -6.49
CA ASP A 359 11.11 -13.68 -7.05
C ASP A 359 11.41 -12.66 -8.17
N ASP A 360 12.67 -12.49 -8.54
CA ASP A 360 13.11 -11.46 -9.50
C ASP A 360 12.61 -11.68 -10.94
N ASN A 361 12.16 -12.88 -11.31
CA ASN A 361 11.52 -13.10 -12.62
C ASN A 361 10.08 -12.60 -12.63
N PHE A 362 9.45 -12.61 -11.45
CA PHE A 362 8.12 -12.08 -11.27
C PHE A 362 8.21 -10.58 -11.06
N TRP A 363 8.69 -10.14 -9.89
CA TRP A 363 8.74 -8.73 -9.47
C TRP A 363 10.19 -8.28 -9.30
N PRO A 364 10.81 -7.69 -10.33
CA PRO A 364 12.23 -7.30 -10.31
C PRO A 364 12.52 -6.04 -9.47
N ASP A 365 11.51 -5.43 -8.82
CA ASP A 365 11.71 -4.23 -8.00
C ASP A 365 12.41 -4.52 -6.67
N HIS A 366 13.53 -3.84 -6.43
CA HIS A 366 14.36 -3.94 -5.24
C HIS A 366 14.39 -2.62 -4.43
N ASN A 367 13.39 -1.77 -4.61
CA ASN A 367 13.15 -0.59 -3.78
C ASN A 367 12.62 -1.00 -2.39
N TYR A 368 13.15 -0.37 -1.33
CA TYR A 368 12.72 -0.59 0.05
C TYR A 368 12.34 0.74 0.73
N THR A 369 11.05 0.93 0.95
CA THR A 369 10.46 2.09 1.62
C THR A 369 10.52 1.98 3.14
N VAL A 370 10.67 0.76 3.67
CA VAL A 370 10.86 0.43 5.08
C VAL A 370 12.22 -0.23 5.27
N LEU A 371 13.01 0.28 6.21
CA LEU A 371 14.24 -0.35 6.70
C LEU A 371 14.40 -0.02 8.18
N ARG A 372 14.38 -1.04 9.04
CA ARG A 372 14.49 -0.85 10.49
C ARG A 372 15.36 -1.92 11.11
N MET A 373 16.12 -1.49 12.11
CA MET A 373 16.95 -2.33 12.96
C MET A 373 16.32 -2.41 14.35
N ALA A 374 16.38 -3.58 14.97
CA ALA A 374 15.90 -3.74 16.35
C ALA A 374 16.84 -3.01 17.33
N PRO A 375 16.32 -2.11 18.19
CA PRO A 375 17.12 -1.43 19.21
C PRO A 375 17.81 -2.40 20.19
N SER A 376 17.15 -3.50 20.54
CA SER A 376 17.66 -4.51 21.48
C SER A 376 18.69 -5.47 20.87
N ASP A 377 18.71 -5.62 19.54
CA ASP A 377 19.59 -6.52 18.81
C ASP A 377 19.88 -5.99 17.41
N PRO A 378 21.00 -5.25 17.22
CA PRO A 378 21.37 -4.69 15.92
C PRO A 378 21.60 -5.70 14.78
N ASN A 379 21.56 -7.01 15.05
CA ASN A 379 21.60 -8.03 14.00
C ASN A 379 20.22 -8.35 13.42
N GLN A 380 19.14 -7.91 14.07
CA GLN A 380 17.78 -8.11 13.58
C GLN A 380 17.30 -6.88 12.81
N LEU A 381 16.93 -7.13 11.55
CA LEU A 381 16.50 -6.11 10.60
C LEU A 381 15.22 -6.56 9.91
N ILE A 382 14.35 -5.60 9.60
CA ILE A 382 13.22 -5.75 8.69
C ILE A 382 13.40 -4.74 7.56
N ALA A 383 13.18 -5.19 6.33
CA ALA A 383 13.16 -4.36 5.13
C ALA A 383 11.87 -4.64 4.37
N GLY A 384 11.18 -3.61 3.90
CA GLY A 384 9.86 -3.75 3.30
C GLY A 384 9.60 -2.74 2.18
N SER A 385 8.84 -3.19 1.21
CA SER A 385 8.05 -2.43 0.22
C SER A 385 6.84 -3.31 -0.08
N VAL A 386 6.46 -3.52 -1.35
CA VAL A 386 5.49 -4.56 -1.74
C VAL A 386 5.85 -5.94 -1.16
N ARG A 387 7.15 -6.24 -1.02
CA ARG A 387 7.68 -7.45 -0.36
C ARG A 387 8.33 -7.17 0.99
N LEU A 388 8.20 -8.10 1.93
CA LEU A 388 8.78 -8.01 3.29
C LEU A 388 9.94 -9.00 3.51
N LEU A 389 11.12 -8.50 3.84
CA LEU A 389 12.30 -9.28 4.15
C LEU A 389 12.76 -9.06 5.58
N ARG A 390 13.42 -10.08 6.13
CA ARG A 390 14.08 -9.99 7.44
C ARG A 390 15.50 -10.54 7.39
N SER A 391 16.35 -10.01 8.25
CA SER A 391 17.68 -10.54 8.54
C SER A 391 17.83 -10.72 10.05
N THR A 392 18.53 -11.78 10.46
CA THR A 392 18.85 -12.06 11.88
C THR A 392 20.36 -12.08 12.15
N ASN A 393 21.16 -11.68 11.17
CA ASN A 393 22.63 -11.72 11.20
C ASN A 393 23.25 -10.40 10.71
N GLY A 394 22.52 -9.29 10.87
CA GLY A 394 23.00 -7.95 10.56
C GLY A 394 23.15 -7.70 9.08
N GLY A 395 22.28 -8.28 8.26
CA GLY A 395 22.23 -8.12 6.80
C GLY A 395 23.14 -9.09 6.04
N GLN A 396 23.78 -10.08 6.69
CA GLN A 396 24.59 -11.06 5.95
C GLN A 396 23.74 -11.96 5.07
N SER A 397 22.50 -12.24 5.49
CA SER A 397 21.49 -12.90 4.66
C SER A 397 20.08 -12.39 4.99
N TRP A 398 19.18 -12.53 4.02
CA TRP A 398 17.80 -12.07 4.05
C TRP A 398 16.84 -13.19 3.67
N THR A 399 15.68 -13.22 4.33
CA THR A 399 14.63 -14.22 4.07
C THR A 399 13.27 -13.53 4.01
N ALA A 400 12.37 -14.02 3.16
CA ALA A 400 10.99 -13.56 3.14
C ALA A 400 10.32 -13.71 4.52
N ALA A 401 9.59 -12.68 4.92
CA ALA A 401 8.86 -12.62 6.20
C ALA A 401 7.33 -12.50 6.00
N TYR A 402 6.84 -12.69 4.77
CA TYR A 402 5.43 -12.62 4.41
C TYR A 402 4.83 -13.96 3.95
N THR A 403 5.66 -14.94 3.59
CA THR A 403 5.21 -16.19 2.95
C THR A 403 6.12 -17.37 3.29
N THR A 404 5.58 -18.58 3.13
CA THR A 404 6.28 -19.86 3.27
C THR A 404 5.91 -20.77 2.10
N ALA A 405 6.88 -21.49 1.54
CA ALA A 405 6.62 -22.51 0.53
C ALA A 405 5.96 -23.75 1.16
N VAL A 406 4.82 -24.17 0.62
CA VAL A 406 4.06 -25.34 1.08
C VAL A 406 3.68 -26.18 -0.14
N GLY A 407 4.27 -27.37 -0.26
CA GLY A 407 4.05 -28.22 -1.43
C GLY A 407 4.54 -27.55 -2.72
N GLY A 408 3.62 -27.36 -3.67
CA GLY A 408 3.89 -26.65 -4.94
C GLY A 408 3.45 -25.19 -4.95
N GLY A 409 2.96 -24.67 -3.83
CA GLY A 409 2.43 -23.31 -3.69
C GLY A 409 3.03 -22.55 -2.51
N TRP A 410 2.39 -21.43 -2.20
CA TRP A 410 2.81 -20.47 -1.18
C TRP A 410 1.69 -20.21 -0.20
N GLN A 411 2.03 -20.19 1.08
CA GLN A 411 1.12 -19.86 2.17
C GLN A 411 1.62 -18.57 2.82
N GLY A 412 0.76 -17.56 2.88
CA GLY A 412 1.11 -16.33 3.56
C GLY A 412 1.18 -16.52 5.08
N ASN A 413 2.02 -15.70 5.71
CA ASN A 413 2.30 -15.77 7.14
C ASN A 413 1.45 -14.78 7.95
N GLY A 414 0.29 -14.39 7.42
CA GLY A 414 -0.67 -13.48 8.07
C GLY A 414 -0.59 -12.01 7.64
N VAL A 415 0.25 -11.68 6.67
CA VAL A 415 0.28 -10.38 5.98
C VAL A 415 -0.39 -10.60 4.63
N GLU A 416 -1.71 -10.47 4.51
CA GLU A 416 -2.43 -10.64 3.22
C GLU A 416 -2.98 -9.29 2.77
N LEU A 417 -2.28 -8.63 1.84
CA LEU A 417 -2.49 -7.22 1.52
C LEU A 417 -2.83 -6.95 0.05
N MET A 418 -2.82 -7.98 -0.80
CA MET A 418 -3.15 -7.82 -2.21
C MET A 418 -4.64 -7.51 -2.42
N ILE A 419 -4.93 -6.62 -3.37
CA ILE A 419 -6.30 -6.27 -3.74
C ILE A 419 -6.92 -7.42 -4.53
N ALA A 420 -7.81 -8.19 -3.91
CA ALA A 420 -8.56 -9.25 -4.58
C ALA A 420 -9.71 -8.64 -5.42
N GLN A 421 -9.66 -8.82 -6.73
CA GLN A 421 -10.65 -8.33 -7.69
C GLN A 421 -11.76 -9.35 -7.93
N ASP A 422 -11.46 -10.65 -7.91
CA ASP A 422 -12.47 -11.72 -8.01
C ASP A 422 -12.00 -13.03 -7.34
N ILE A 423 -12.95 -13.87 -6.96
CA ILE A 423 -12.73 -15.21 -6.42
C ILE A 423 -13.73 -16.19 -7.01
N ALA A 424 -13.25 -17.35 -7.47
CA ALA A 424 -14.11 -18.41 -8.00
C ALA A 424 -13.72 -19.78 -7.42
N PHE A 425 -14.72 -20.57 -7.07
CA PHE A 425 -14.55 -21.96 -6.66
C PHE A 425 -14.80 -22.87 -7.87
N ASP A 426 -13.94 -23.86 -8.09
CA ASP A 426 -14.13 -24.83 -9.17
C ASP A 426 -15.28 -25.81 -8.80
N PRO A 427 -16.39 -25.83 -9.55
CA PRO A 427 -17.49 -26.75 -9.26
C PRO A 427 -17.14 -28.23 -9.49
N THR A 428 -16.05 -28.49 -10.23
CA THR A 428 -15.57 -29.84 -10.54
C THR A 428 -14.55 -30.38 -9.53
N ASP A 429 -13.99 -29.51 -8.69
CA ASP A 429 -13.02 -29.85 -7.64
C ASP A 429 -13.18 -28.93 -6.42
N ALA A 430 -13.73 -29.47 -5.33
CA ALA A 430 -14.03 -28.71 -4.12
C ALA A 430 -12.80 -28.14 -3.39
N ASN A 431 -11.58 -28.59 -3.73
CA ASN A 431 -10.35 -28.03 -3.17
C ASN A 431 -9.78 -26.89 -4.02
N ARG A 432 -10.32 -26.67 -5.22
CA ARG A 432 -9.75 -25.70 -6.14
C ARG A 432 -10.43 -24.34 -6.03
N ILE A 433 -9.62 -23.34 -5.74
CA ILE A 433 -10.03 -21.95 -5.58
C ILE A 433 -9.15 -21.10 -6.49
N TYR A 434 -9.77 -20.20 -7.23
CA TYR A 434 -9.09 -19.20 -8.05
C TYR A 434 -9.26 -17.83 -7.44
N VAL A 435 -8.18 -17.05 -7.42
CA VAL A 435 -8.22 -15.66 -6.96
C VAL A 435 -7.53 -14.81 -8.02
N GLY A 436 -8.17 -13.70 -8.36
CA GLY A 436 -7.61 -12.68 -9.22
C GLY A 436 -7.25 -11.46 -8.38
N TYR A 437 -5.99 -11.06 -8.44
CA TYR A 437 -5.48 -9.87 -7.77
C TYR A 437 -5.24 -8.74 -8.77
N ASP A 438 -5.31 -7.52 -8.27
CA ASP A 438 -4.62 -6.36 -8.84
C ASP A 438 -3.11 -6.51 -8.65
N ASP A 439 -2.31 -6.01 -9.61
CA ASP A 439 -0.84 -6.08 -9.73
C ASP A 439 -0.20 -7.48 -9.76
N PHE A 440 -0.84 -8.49 -9.17
CA PHE A 440 -0.28 -9.81 -8.95
C PHE A 440 -0.98 -10.91 -9.75
N GLY A 441 -1.96 -10.55 -10.58
CA GLY A 441 -2.58 -11.42 -11.57
C GLY A 441 -3.35 -12.62 -11.00
N PHE A 442 -3.29 -13.76 -11.69
CA PHE A 442 -4.14 -14.91 -11.46
C PHE A 442 -3.46 -16.02 -10.64
N TRP A 443 -4.17 -16.50 -9.61
CA TRP A 443 -3.70 -17.50 -8.66
C TRP A 443 -4.69 -18.62 -8.47
N ARG A 444 -4.18 -19.79 -8.07
CA ARG A 444 -4.99 -20.98 -7.79
C ARG A 444 -4.51 -21.72 -6.56
N SER A 445 -5.41 -22.07 -5.67
CA SER A 445 -5.20 -23.12 -4.67
C SER A 445 -5.77 -24.44 -5.18
N ASP A 446 -5.08 -25.55 -4.91
CA ASP A 446 -5.58 -26.92 -5.15
C ASP A 446 -5.78 -27.70 -3.83
N ASP A 447 -5.75 -27.00 -2.68
CA ASP A 447 -5.76 -27.57 -1.32
C ASP A 447 -6.74 -26.86 -0.37
N GLY A 448 -7.81 -26.29 -0.92
CA GLY A 448 -8.88 -25.65 -0.15
C GLY A 448 -8.49 -24.31 0.45
N GLY A 449 -7.50 -23.63 -0.13
CA GLY A 449 -7.01 -22.32 0.30
C GLY A 449 -5.87 -22.38 1.32
N SER A 450 -5.24 -23.56 1.51
CA SER A 450 -4.11 -23.69 2.43
C SER A 450 -2.82 -23.13 1.82
N SER A 451 -2.64 -23.24 0.50
CA SER A 451 -1.56 -22.65 -0.27
C SER A 451 -2.03 -22.24 -1.68
N PHE A 452 -1.32 -21.31 -2.29
CA PHE A 452 -1.65 -20.72 -3.58
C PHE A 452 -0.49 -20.83 -4.56
N ILE A 453 -0.81 -21.24 -5.77
CA ILE A 453 0.08 -21.38 -6.92
C ILE A 453 -0.13 -20.18 -7.81
N ARG A 454 0.96 -19.47 -8.10
CA ARG A 454 0.97 -18.41 -9.11
C ARG A 454 0.82 -19.02 -10.49
N LEU A 455 -0.07 -18.47 -11.32
CA LEU A 455 -0.29 -18.96 -12.68
C LEU A 455 0.23 -18.02 -13.77
N ASP A 456 0.48 -16.75 -13.48
CA ASP A 456 1.20 -15.85 -14.38
C ASP A 456 2.72 -15.95 -14.17
N PRO A 457 3.53 -16.01 -15.24
CA PRO A 457 4.97 -16.16 -15.10
C PRO A 457 5.67 -14.85 -14.70
N HIS A 458 5.13 -13.69 -15.11
CA HIS A 458 5.76 -12.37 -14.99
C HIS A 458 4.71 -11.32 -14.55
N GLN A 459 5.00 -10.49 -13.56
CA GLN A 459 4.19 -9.33 -13.15
C GLN A 459 5.10 -8.25 -12.55
N GLY A 460 5.10 -7.05 -13.09
CA GLY A 460 5.92 -5.98 -12.56
C GLY A 460 5.45 -4.62 -13.07
N PRO A 461 5.88 -3.52 -12.42
CA PRO A 461 5.24 -2.23 -12.60
C PRO A 461 5.54 -1.54 -13.95
N TYR A 462 6.45 -2.08 -14.79
CA TYR A 462 6.84 -1.45 -16.05
C TYR A 462 7.33 -2.48 -17.10
N GLY A 463 6.63 -2.64 -18.23
CA GLY A 463 7.08 -3.43 -19.38
C GLY A 463 6.03 -4.09 -20.29
N ASP A 464 6.32 -4.07 -21.61
CA ASP A 464 5.56 -4.52 -22.80
C ASP A 464 4.96 -5.96 -22.84
N VAL A 465 4.96 -6.76 -21.76
CA VAL A 465 4.51 -8.19 -21.80
C VAL A 465 3.68 -8.69 -20.61
N GLY A 466 3.23 -7.81 -19.70
CA GLY A 466 2.52 -8.17 -18.46
C GLY A 466 0.99 -8.17 -18.52
N TYR A 467 0.35 -8.91 -17.60
CA TYR A 467 -1.09 -8.88 -17.35
C TYR A 467 -1.37 -8.44 -15.91
N GLU A 468 -1.51 -7.15 -15.67
CA GLU A 468 -1.56 -6.56 -14.33
C GLU A 468 -2.61 -7.18 -13.40
N ALA A 469 -3.89 -7.26 -13.81
CA ALA A 469 -4.97 -7.68 -12.93
C ALA A 469 -5.90 -8.73 -13.53
N ALA A 470 -6.29 -9.69 -12.69
CA ALA A 470 -7.32 -10.67 -13.00
C ALA A 470 -8.68 -10.23 -12.43
N LEU A 471 -9.56 -9.72 -13.29
CA LEU A 471 -10.73 -8.92 -12.91
C LEU A 471 -12.05 -9.67 -12.85
N SER A 472 -12.16 -10.79 -13.55
CA SER A 472 -13.36 -11.62 -13.59
C SER A 472 -13.03 -13.06 -13.91
N ILE A 473 -13.49 -13.99 -13.08
CA ILE A 473 -13.18 -15.42 -13.17
C ILE A 473 -14.49 -16.19 -13.27
N VAL A 474 -14.68 -16.91 -14.37
CA VAL A 474 -15.84 -17.78 -14.56
C VAL A 474 -15.35 -19.19 -14.83
N VAL A 475 -15.77 -20.14 -14.01
CA VAL A 475 -15.44 -21.56 -14.15
C VAL A 475 -16.63 -22.32 -14.70
N ASP A 476 -16.43 -23.06 -15.78
CA ASP A 476 -17.46 -23.93 -16.34
C ASP A 476 -17.76 -25.09 -15.35
N PRO A 477 -19.02 -25.24 -14.91
CA PRO A 477 -19.35 -26.19 -13.85
C PRO A 477 -19.28 -27.66 -14.29
N VAL A 478 -19.07 -27.95 -15.56
CA VAL A 478 -19.09 -29.33 -16.10
C VAL A 478 -17.70 -29.83 -16.44
N ASN A 479 -16.84 -29.01 -17.06
CA ASN A 479 -15.48 -29.42 -17.43
C ASN A 479 -14.36 -28.67 -16.69
N GLY A 480 -14.68 -27.65 -15.89
CA GLY A 480 -13.67 -26.86 -15.17
C GLY A 480 -12.84 -25.96 -16.08
N ASP A 481 -13.28 -25.70 -17.31
CA ASP A 481 -12.66 -24.68 -18.17
C ASP A 481 -12.79 -23.30 -17.48
N VAL A 482 -11.71 -22.52 -17.51
CA VAL A 482 -11.67 -21.21 -16.86
C VAL A 482 -11.71 -20.11 -17.91
N TYR A 483 -12.57 -19.13 -17.70
CA TYR A 483 -12.68 -17.92 -18.50
C TYR A 483 -12.27 -16.74 -17.64
N LEU A 484 -11.33 -15.95 -18.13
CA LEU A 484 -10.70 -14.87 -17.38
C LEU A 484 -10.85 -13.56 -18.13
N GLY A 485 -11.44 -12.55 -17.48
CA GLY A 485 -11.33 -11.16 -17.87
C GLY A 485 -10.15 -10.52 -17.16
N ARG A 486 -9.24 -9.89 -17.90
CA ARG A 486 -8.04 -9.24 -17.33
C ARG A 486 -7.64 -8.00 -18.11
N ASN A 487 -6.86 -7.11 -17.48
CA ASN A 487 -6.20 -5.97 -18.13
C ASN A 487 -4.71 -6.25 -18.36
N ASN A 488 -4.13 -5.54 -19.33
CA ASN A 488 -2.69 -5.45 -19.52
C ASN A 488 -2.29 -4.03 -19.09
N GLY A 489 -1.40 -3.89 -18.11
CA GLY A 489 -1.01 -2.61 -17.53
C GLY A 489 0.42 -2.24 -17.89
N ASP A 490 0.58 -1.07 -18.50
CA ASP A 490 1.86 -0.33 -18.56
C ASP A 490 1.61 1.17 -18.28
N THR A 491 0.55 1.51 -17.54
CA THR A 491 0.30 2.89 -17.12
C THR A 491 -0.11 2.99 -15.67
N VAL A 492 0.57 3.91 -14.99
CA VAL A 492 0.36 4.32 -13.60
C VAL A 492 -1.12 4.59 -13.35
N GLU A 493 -1.64 4.02 -12.26
CA GLU A 493 -3.01 3.97 -11.72
C GLU A 493 -3.96 5.17 -12.01
N TRP A 494 -3.43 6.36 -12.32
CA TRP A 494 -4.16 7.62 -12.50
C TRP A 494 -4.47 7.99 -13.96
N GLN A 495 -4.00 7.20 -14.94
CA GLN A 495 -4.41 7.34 -16.36
C GLN A 495 -5.47 6.31 -16.82
N GLU A 496 -5.96 5.44 -15.92
CA GLU A 496 -6.95 4.37 -16.17
C GLU A 496 -6.87 3.77 -17.58
N ASP A 497 -5.94 2.84 -17.77
CA ASP A 497 -5.96 1.93 -18.92
C ASP A 497 -7.07 0.85 -18.81
N TYR A 498 -8.30 1.24 -18.45
CA TYR A 498 -9.48 0.45 -18.81
C TYR A 498 -9.62 0.13 -20.31
N PRO A 499 -8.98 0.80 -21.30
CA PRO A 499 -9.07 0.38 -22.68
C PRO A 499 -8.40 -0.97 -22.94
N ASN A 500 -7.35 -1.40 -22.23
CA ASN A 500 -6.54 -2.54 -22.70
C ASN A 500 -7.00 -3.92 -22.16
N GLY A 501 -8.27 -4.03 -21.76
CA GLY A 501 -8.82 -5.26 -21.20
C GLY A 501 -9.22 -6.31 -22.24
N LYS A 502 -8.94 -7.59 -21.95
CA LYS A 502 -9.13 -8.74 -22.84
C LYS A 502 -9.70 -9.96 -22.11
N VAL A 503 -10.25 -10.90 -22.89
CA VAL A 503 -10.81 -12.16 -22.36
C VAL A 503 -9.94 -13.35 -22.80
N TRP A 504 -9.69 -14.25 -21.86
CA TRP A 504 -8.85 -15.44 -22.02
C TRP A 504 -9.61 -16.70 -21.61
N LYS A 505 -9.23 -17.83 -22.20
CA LYS A 505 -9.73 -19.15 -21.86
C LYS A 505 -8.57 -20.10 -21.54
N SER A 506 -8.74 -20.90 -20.50
CA SER A 506 -7.90 -22.05 -20.18
C SER A 506 -8.74 -23.32 -20.16
N THR A 507 -8.18 -24.42 -20.68
CA THR A 507 -8.76 -25.78 -20.63
C THR A 507 -7.93 -26.73 -19.76
N ASP A 508 -6.98 -26.18 -19.01
CA ASP A 508 -6.05 -26.91 -18.13
C ASP A 508 -5.96 -26.25 -16.74
N HIS A 509 -7.10 -25.70 -16.30
CA HIS A 509 -7.29 -25.12 -14.97
C HIS A 509 -6.40 -23.90 -14.68
N GLY A 510 -6.14 -23.09 -15.70
CA GLY A 510 -5.42 -21.81 -15.61
C GLY A 510 -3.92 -21.92 -15.85
N VAL A 511 -3.38 -23.07 -16.27
CA VAL A 511 -1.94 -23.25 -16.53
C VAL A 511 -1.52 -22.67 -17.88
N GLN A 512 -2.38 -22.78 -18.89
CA GLN A 512 -2.19 -22.19 -20.22
C GLN A 512 -3.43 -21.40 -20.63
N TRP A 513 -3.19 -20.31 -21.36
CA TRP A 513 -4.22 -19.35 -21.75
C TRP A 513 -4.26 -19.13 -23.27
N ALA A 514 -5.47 -19.07 -23.81
CA ALA A 514 -5.74 -18.63 -25.17
C ALA A 514 -6.57 -17.35 -25.16
N GLU A 515 -6.14 -16.33 -25.91
CA GLU A 515 -6.91 -15.09 -26.09
C GLU A 515 -8.19 -15.41 -26.88
N ILE A 516 -9.34 -14.94 -26.40
CA ILE A 516 -10.65 -15.18 -27.02
C ILE A 516 -11.40 -13.86 -27.18
N THR A 517 -10.74 -12.83 -27.74
CA THR A 517 -11.26 -11.45 -27.86
C THR A 517 -11.77 -11.10 -29.27
N THR A 518 -11.86 -12.05 -30.20
CA THR A 518 -12.27 -11.75 -31.59
C THR A 518 -13.68 -11.14 -31.64
N GLY A 519 -13.78 -9.87 -32.06
CA GLY A 519 -15.04 -9.12 -32.13
C GLY A 519 -15.48 -8.44 -30.83
N LEU A 520 -14.68 -8.54 -29.77
CA LEU A 520 -14.82 -7.80 -28.51
C LEU A 520 -13.77 -6.68 -28.51
N PRO A 521 -14.18 -5.40 -28.47
CA PRO A 521 -13.23 -4.31 -28.32
C PRO A 521 -12.54 -4.34 -26.96
N GLU A 522 -11.37 -3.74 -26.97
CA GLU A 522 -10.53 -3.52 -25.81
C GLU A 522 -11.28 -2.65 -24.77
N GLY A 523 -11.43 -3.17 -23.55
CA GLY A 523 -12.15 -2.52 -22.44
C GLY A 523 -12.15 -3.39 -21.18
N ARG A 524 -12.44 -2.86 -19.98
CA ARG A 524 -12.46 -3.65 -18.73
C ARG A 524 -13.53 -4.76 -18.79
N PRO A 525 -13.17 -6.04 -18.87
CA PRO A 525 -14.13 -7.13 -19.09
C PRO A 525 -14.65 -7.70 -17.78
N GLN A 526 -15.96 -7.90 -17.69
CA GLN A 526 -16.58 -8.72 -16.64
C GLN A 526 -17.58 -9.70 -17.24
N LEU A 527 -17.45 -10.97 -16.85
CA LEU A 527 -18.03 -12.11 -17.55
C LEU A 527 -19.15 -12.77 -16.75
N VAL A 528 -20.14 -13.30 -17.47
CA VAL A 528 -21.10 -14.29 -16.96
C VAL A 528 -21.34 -15.38 -18.02
N MET A 529 -21.69 -16.58 -17.57
CA MET A 529 -21.89 -17.75 -18.43
C MET A 529 -23.31 -18.31 -18.29
N ASP A 530 -23.93 -18.65 -19.42
CA ASP A 530 -25.11 -19.49 -19.47
C ASP A 530 -24.69 -20.96 -19.33
N THR A 531 -24.91 -21.53 -18.15
CA THR A 531 -24.54 -22.91 -17.83
C THR A 531 -25.47 -23.96 -18.45
N SER A 532 -26.60 -23.56 -19.05
CA SER A 532 -27.53 -24.44 -19.78
C SER A 532 -27.14 -24.65 -21.24
N SER A 533 -26.33 -23.75 -21.80
CA SER A 533 -25.82 -23.85 -23.17
C SER A 533 -24.88 -25.05 -23.35
N PRO A 534 -24.72 -25.60 -24.58
CA PRO A 534 -23.85 -26.76 -24.80
C PRO A 534 -22.40 -26.52 -24.36
N ILE A 535 -21.76 -27.50 -23.72
CA ILE A 535 -20.42 -27.38 -23.14
C ILE A 535 -19.32 -26.94 -24.13
N ASN A 536 -19.45 -27.32 -25.41
CA ASN A 536 -18.52 -26.95 -26.47
C ASN A 536 -18.91 -25.65 -27.22
N ALA A 537 -19.99 -25.00 -26.80
CA ALA A 537 -20.53 -23.79 -27.38
C ALA A 537 -21.20 -22.94 -26.29
N ARG A 538 -20.47 -22.68 -25.21
CA ARG A 538 -20.96 -21.90 -24.08
C ARG A 538 -21.37 -20.52 -24.56
N VAL A 539 -22.55 -20.08 -24.13
CA VAL A 539 -22.99 -18.71 -24.30
C VAL A 539 -22.38 -17.90 -23.16
N LEU A 540 -21.62 -16.86 -23.53
CA LEU A 540 -20.95 -15.95 -22.60
C LEU A 540 -21.43 -14.54 -22.85
N TYR A 541 -21.52 -13.75 -21.78
CA TYR A 541 -21.74 -12.32 -21.86
C TYR A 541 -20.57 -11.59 -21.20
N CYS A 542 -20.17 -10.47 -21.78
CA CYS A 542 -19.12 -9.60 -21.28
C CYS A 542 -19.66 -8.17 -21.19
N ALA A 543 -19.70 -7.60 -19.98
CA ALA A 543 -19.73 -6.14 -19.85
C ALA A 543 -18.30 -5.64 -20.03
N SER A 544 -18.09 -4.81 -21.04
CA SER A 544 -16.80 -4.17 -21.34
C SER A 544 -16.94 -2.68 -21.11
N TYR A 545 -16.32 -2.20 -20.02
CA TYR A 545 -16.33 -0.77 -19.70
C TYR A 545 -15.67 0.02 -20.84
N GLY A 546 -16.29 1.12 -21.25
CA GLY A 546 -15.94 1.88 -22.45
C GLY A 546 -16.71 1.46 -23.71
N ASN A 547 -17.25 0.24 -23.78
CA ASN A 547 -17.78 -0.33 -25.03
C ASN A 547 -19.24 -0.80 -24.99
N GLY A 548 -19.69 -1.41 -23.88
CA GLY A 548 -21.02 -2.00 -23.74
C GLY A 548 -21.02 -3.50 -23.44
N VAL A 549 -22.16 -4.14 -23.70
CA VAL A 549 -22.36 -5.57 -23.47
C VAL A 549 -22.17 -6.34 -24.78
N TYR A 550 -21.35 -7.39 -24.72
CA TYR A 550 -21.04 -8.29 -25.81
C TYR A 550 -21.47 -9.71 -25.47
N LYS A 551 -21.87 -10.46 -26.50
CA LYS A 551 -22.31 -11.85 -26.39
C LYS A 551 -21.49 -12.75 -27.32
N SER A 552 -21.05 -13.88 -26.80
CA SER A 552 -20.53 -15.02 -27.54
C SER A 552 -21.50 -16.20 -27.43
N THR A 553 -21.59 -17.03 -28.48
CA THR A 553 -22.39 -18.26 -28.50
C THR A 553 -21.54 -19.50 -28.83
N ASN A 554 -20.23 -19.34 -28.80
CA ASN A 554 -19.25 -20.33 -29.25
C ASN A 554 -18.04 -20.35 -28.30
N SER A 555 -18.29 -20.29 -26.99
CA SER A 555 -17.26 -20.36 -25.95
C SER A 555 -16.16 -19.27 -26.08
N GLY A 556 -16.52 -18.08 -26.55
CA GLY A 556 -15.61 -16.94 -26.70
C GLY A 556 -14.88 -16.87 -28.04
N ALA A 557 -15.06 -17.82 -28.95
CA ALA A 557 -14.36 -17.79 -30.24
C ALA A 557 -14.71 -16.55 -31.09
N SER A 558 -15.93 -16.02 -30.95
CA SER A 558 -16.28 -14.70 -31.47
C SER A 558 -17.36 -14.00 -30.62
N TRP A 559 -17.33 -12.67 -30.65
CA TRP A 559 -18.24 -11.81 -29.89
C TRP A 559 -19.01 -10.85 -30.79
N SER A 560 -20.18 -10.43 -30.32
CA SER A 560 -21.03 -9.44 -30.98
C SER A 560 -21.71 -8.53 -29.95
N GLY A 561 -21.77 -7.23 -30.24
CA GLY A 561 -22.40 -6.26 -29.36
C GLY A 561 -23.92 -6.47 -29.25
N VAL A 562 -24.45 -6.43 -28.03
CA VAL A 562 -25.87 -6.62 -27.70
C VAL A 562 -26.37 -5.42 -26.89
N ASN A 563 -26.25 -4.22 -27.47
CA ASN A 563 -26.39 -2.94 -26.76
C ASN A 563 -27.74 -2.22 -26.95
N ASN A 564 -28.68 -2.85 -27.65
CA ASN A 564 -29.94 -2.21 -27.98
C ASN A 564 -30.77 -1.90 -26.70
N GLY A 565 -31.18 -0.64 -26.54
CA GLY A 565 -31.85 -0.15 -25.33
C GLY A 565 -30.92 0.45 -24.26
N LEU A 566 -29.60 0.29 -24.36
CA LEU A 566 -28.63 0.97 -23.47
C LEU A 566 -28.39 2.43 -23.88
N GLY A 567 -28.45 2.74 -25.18
CA GLY A 567 -28.20 4.08 -25.71
C GLY A 567 -26.77 4.56 -25.40
N THR A 568 -26.63 5.81 -24.97
CA THR A 568 -25.33 6.39 -24.60
C THR A 568 -24.73 5.80 -23.33
N ALA A 569 -25.52 5.09 -22.52
CA ALA A 569 -25.04 4.43 -21.31
C ALA A 569 -24.22 3.16 -21.60
N ALA A 570 -24.20 2.66 -22.85
CA ALA A 570 -23.45 1.45 -23.21
C ALA A 570 -21.96 1.55 -22.80
N GLY A 571 -21.32 2.70 -23.00
CA GLY A 571 -19.92 2.91 -22.61
C GLY A 571 -19.65 2.83 -21.10
N LEU A 572 -20.68 2.80 -20.26
CA LEU A 572 -20.57 2.77 -18.80
C LEU A 572 -20.79 1.36 -18.21
N ALA A 573 -21.01 0.34 -19.05
CA ALA A 573 -21.29 -1.03 -18.62
C ALA A 573 -20.11 -1.60 -17.81
N PHE A 574 -20.33 -1.84 -16.51
CA PHE A 574 -19.24 -2.15 -15.58
C PHE A 574 -19.38 -3.49 -14.85
N LYS A 575 -20.61 -3.86 -14.50
CA LYS A 575 -20.96 -5.15 -13.89
C LYS A 575 -22.15 -5.75 -14.61
N ILE A 576 -22.16 -7.05 -14.83
CA ILE A 576 -23.22 -7.86 -15.39
C ILE A 576 -23.46 -9.07 -14.48
N ALA A 577 -24.73 -9.34 -14.22
CA ALA A 577 -25.18 -10.51 -13.47
C ALA A 577 -26.28 -11.22 -14.24
N MET A 578 -26.29 -12.54 -14.18
CA MET A 578 -27.27 -13.40 -14.85
C MET A 578 -28.20 -14.01 -13.81
N ASP A 579 -29.49 -14.10 -14.12
CA ASP A 579 -30.45 -14.86 -13.32
C ASP A 579 -30.13 -16.36 -13.44
N PRO A 580 -29.83 -17.05 -12.32
CA PRO A 580 -29.40 -18.45 -12.34
C PRO A 580 -30.53 -19.42 -12.74
N ASN A 581 -31.80 -19.02 -12.63
CA ASN A 581 -32.95 -19.84 -13.04
C ASN A 581 -33.42 -19.54 -14.46
N ASN A 582 -33.01 -18.42 -15.04
CA ASN A 582 -33.38 -18.01 -16.38
C ASN A 582 -32.26 -17.21 -17.05
N THR A 583 -31.40 -17.91 -17.79
CA THR A 583 -30.21 -17.34 -18.44
C THR A 583 -30.50 -16.29 -19.52
N GLN A 584 -31.78 -16.12 -19.89
CA GLN A 584 -32.25 -15.04 -20.77
C GLN A 584 -32.47 -13.71 -20.01
N THR A 585 -32.50 -13.76 -18.68
CA THR A 585 -32.63 -12.57 -17.83
C THR A 585 -31.26 -12.16 -17.29
N LEU A 586 -30.83 -10.95 -17.63
CA LEU A 586 -29.56 -10.38 -17.17
C LEU A 586 -29.76 -8.94 -16.70
N TYR A 587 -28.85 -8.49 -15.84
CA TYR A 587 -28.78 -7.13 -15.33
C TYR A 587 -27.39 -6.58 -15.59
N VAL A 588 -27.30 -5.33 -16.05
CA VAL A 588 -26.03 -4.62 -16.20
C VAL A 588 -26.08 -3.30 -15.44
N GLY A 589 -25.02 -3.06 -14.66
CA GLY A 589 -24.82 -1.89 -13.84
C GLY A 589 -23.84 -0.93 -14.49
N MET A 590 -24.13 0.36 -14.39
CA MET A 590 -23.32 1.43 -14.97
C MET A 590 -22.41 2.05 -13.91
N ARG A 591 -21.19 2.42 -14.30
CA ARG A 591 -20.24 3.19 -13.48
C ARG A 591 -19.86 4.48 -14.22
N THR A 592 -19.85 5.62 -13.54
CA THR A 592 -19.72 6.97 -14.13
C THR A 592 -18.39 7.62 -13.79
N ILE A 593 -17.28 6.88 -13.83
CA ILE A 593 -15.95 7.40 -13.48
C ILE A 593 -15.64 8.64 -14.34
N TRP A 594 -15.92 8.55 -15.64
CA TRP A 594 -15.69 9.61 -16.63
C TRP A 594 -16.92 10.48 -16.92
N GLY A 595 -17.87 10.52 -15.98
CA GLY A 595 -19.15 11.22 -16.12
C GLY A 595 -20.27 10.37 -16.70
N GLY A 596 -21.47 10.96 -16.79
CA GLY A 596 -22.69 10.27 -17.20
C GLY A 596 -23.65 10.01 -16.03
N THR A 597 -24.56 9.06 -16.22
CA THR A 597 -25.62 8.75 -15.25
C THR A 597 -25.61 7.26 -14.98
N GLY A 598 -25.49 6.88 -13.70
CA GLY A 598 -25.42 5.49 -13.28
C GLY A 598 -26.76 4.75 -13.40
N GLY A 599 -26.85 3.64 -12.66
CA GLY A 599 -28.06 2.83 -12.55
C GLY A 599 -27.98 1.46 -13.21
N ILE A 600 -29.11 0.76 -13.22
CA ILE A 600 -29.22 -0.65 -13.61
C ILE A 600 -30.14 -0.79 -14.83
N TYR A 601 -29.71 -1.61 -15.79
CA TYR A 601 -30.52 -2.03 -16.93
C TYR A 601 -30.78 -3.53 -16.86
N LYS A 602 -31.95 -3.94 -17.34
CA LYS A 602 -32.39 -5.34 -17.37
C LYS A 602 -32.73 -5.77 -18.80
N THR A 603 -32.39 -7.01 -19.13
CA THR A 603 -32.93 -7.74 -20.28
C THR A 603 -33.67 -8.99 -19.81
N THR A 604 -34.63 -9.46 -20.60
CA THR A 604 -35.31 -10.76 -20.43
C THR A 604 -35.28 -11.60 -21.70
N ASP A 605 -34.55 -11.14 -22.73
CA ASP A 605 -34.46 -11.75 -24.05
C ASP A 605 -33.00 -12.08 -24.43
N GLY A 606 -32.14 -12.26 -23.42
CA GLY A 606 -30.75 -12.62 -23.59
C GLY A 606 -29.91 -11.51 -24.22
N GLY A 607 -30.21 -10.24 -23.92
CA GLY A 607 -29.47 -9.06 -24.34
C GLY A 607 -29.95 -8.42 -25.65
N ALA A 608 -31.01 -8.94 -26.27
CA ALA A 608 -31.53 -8.34 -27.51
C ALA A 608 -32.17 -6.95 -27.27
N ASN A 609 -32.76 -6.72 -26.10
CA ASN A 609 -33.21 -5.42 -25.64
C ASN A 609 -32.93 -5.21 -24.14
N TRP A 610 -32.47 -4.02 -23.79
CA TRP A 610 -32.25 -3.57 -22.41
C TRP A 610 -33.23 -2.47 -22.02
N ILE A 611 -33.72 -2.52 -20.79
CA ILE A 611 -34.65 -1.55 -20.22
C ILE A 611 -34.03 -1.02 -18.92
N LYS A 612 -33.93 0.31 -18.79
CA LYS A 612 -33.46 0.96 -17.56
C LYS A 612 -34.47 0.70 -16.43
N LEU A 613 -34.01 0.25 -15.28
CA LEU A 613 -34.84 0.07 -14.10
C LEU A 613 -34.95 1.41 -13.34
N THR A 614 -36.05 2.12 -13.52
CA THR A 614 -36.29 3.44 -12.91
C THR A 614 -36.59 3.40 -11.41
N THR A 615 -36.76 2.20 -10.85
CA THR A 615 -36.96 1.98 -9.41
C THR A 615 -35.67 2.07 -8.60
N PHE A 616 -34.50 2.07 -9.26
CA PHE A 616 -33.19 2.19 -8.62
C PHE A 616 -32.62 3.60 -8.82
N PRO A 617 -31.87 4.14 -7.83
CA PRO A 617 -31.24 5.44 -7.97
C PRO A 617 -30.17 5.43 -9.07
N GLU A 618 -29.92 6.60 -9.66
CA GLU A 618 -28.91 6.80 -10.70
C GLU A 618 -27.51 6.95 -10.08
N GLN A 619 -27.05 5.90 -9.42
CA GLN A 619 -25.75 5.83 -8.75
C GLN A 619 -24.82 4.83 -9.44
N ASP A 620 -23.53 4.92 -9.11
CA ASP A 620 -22.53 3.95 -9.50
C ASP A 620 -22.86 2.56 -8.98
N ILE A 621 -22.77 1.59 -9.88
CA ILE A 621 -22.94 0.19 -9.55
C ILE A 621 -21.58 -0.48 -9.48
N LEU A 622 -21.08 -0.69 -8.25
CA LEU A 622 -19.80 -1.33 -8.01
C LEU A 622 -19.88 -2.86 -7.98
N CYS A 623 -21.04 -3.42 -7.62
CA CYS A 623 -21.30 -4.85 -7.56
C CYS A 623 -22.77 -5.15 -7.93
N LEU A 624 -23.01 -6.32 -8.52
CA LEU A 624 -24.35 -6.85 -8.79
C LEU A 624 -24.39 -8.34 -8.46
N ALA A 625 -25.45 -8.74 -7.75
CA ALA A 625 -25.81 -10.13 -7.54
C ALA A 625 -27.32 -10.30 -7.76
N VAL A 626 -27.72 -11.48 -8.21
CA VAL A 626 -29.13 -11.84 -8.42
C VAL A 626 -29.49 -12.95 -7.43
N ASP A 627 -30.59 -12.76 -6.71
CA ASP A 627 -31.13 -13.76 -5.79
C ASP A 627 -31.59 -15.00 -6.59
N PRO A 628 -31.08 -16.21 -6.27
CA PRO A 628 -31.41 -17.44 -6.99
C PRO A 628 -32.81 -18.01 -6.76
#